data_AF-A0A6V7JR37-F1
#
_entry.id   AF-A0A6V7JR37-F1
#
_cell.length_a   1.000
_cell.length_b   1.000
_cell.length_c   1.000
_cell.angle_alpha   90.00
_cell.angle_beta   90.00
_cell.angle_gamma   90.00
#
_symmetry.space_group_name_H-M   'P 1'
#
loop_
_entity.id
_entity.type
_entity.pdbx_description
1 polymer ?
#
loop_
_entity_poly.entity_id
_entity_poly.type
_entity_poly.pdbx_seq_one_letter_code
_entity_poly.pdbx_strand_id
1 'polypeptide(L)' 'FLGFSCPPVDNTQYYPETRFFRSPNDCQRYFVCVEGRPRLQNCGEGNAFSELINACDAAENVTG' A
#
# COMPACT_ATOMS: atom_id res chain seq x y z
N PHE A 1 7.23 12.36 -10.79
CA PHE A 1 7.48 12.25 -9.34
C PHE A 1 6.13 12.27 -8.62
N LEU A 2 5.52 11.10 -8.42
CA LEU A 2 4.26 10.94 -7.68
C LEU A 2 4.60 11.06 -6.19
N GLY A 3 4.39 12.25 -5.60
CA GLY A 3 4.86 12.66 -4.26
C GLY A 3 4.27 11.91 -3.05
N PHE A 4 4.12 10.60 -3.14
CA PHE A 4 3.80 9.76 -1.99
C PHE A 4 5.05 9.63 -1.12
N SER A 5 4.97 10.15 0.11
CA SER A 5 5.98 9.97 1.14
C SER A 5 5.39 9.13 2.26
N CYS A 6 6.17 8.18 2.78
CA CYS A 6 5.72 7.35 3.89
C CYS A 6 5.38 8.24 5.09
N PRO A 7 4.24 8.02 5.75
CA PRO A 7 3.92 8.76 6.97
C PRO A 7 4.98 8.44 8.03
N PRO A 8 5.37 9.44 8.85
CA PRO A 8 6.34 9.22 9.92
C PRO A 8 5.79 8.15 10.87
N VAL A 9 6.61 7.12 11.12
CA VAL A 9 6.32 6.11 12.13
C VAL A 9 6.39 6.79 13.49
N ASP A 10 5.23 7.05 14.08
CA ASP A 10 5.17 7.49 15.46
C ASP A 10 5.61 6.30 16.33
N ASN A 11 6.65 6.51 17.14
CA ASN A 11 7.40 5.47 17.85
C ASN A 11 6.60 4.83 19.00
N THR A 12 5.29 5.10 19.04
CA THR A 12 4.33 4.68 20.05
C THR A 12 3.63 3.37 19.68
N GLN A 13 3.91 2.80 18.50
CA GLN A 13 3.15 1.65 18.03
C GLN A 13 4.06 0.62 17.35
N TYR A 14 4.20 -0.51 18.05
CA TYR A 14 4.87 -1.76 17.70
C TYR A 14 4.25 -2.40 16.44
N TYR A 15 4.24 -1.67 15.33
CA TYR A 15 3.83 -2.16 14.02
C TYR A 15 5.05 -2.63 13.25
N PRO A 16 4.90 -3.65 12.40
CA PRO A 16 6.00 -4.12 11.56
C PRO A 16 6.58 -2.95 10.77
N GLU A 17 7.91 -2.94 10.61
CA GLU A 17 8.67 -1.92 9.85
C GLU A 17 8.19 -1.74 8.40
N THR A 18 7.29 -2.63 7.95
CA THR A 18 6.65 -2.63 6.64
C THR A 18 5.17 -2.28 6.76
N ARG A 19 4.78 -1.11 6.26
CA ARG A 19 3.37 -0.71 6.08
C ARG A 19 3.00 -0.67 4.60
N PHE A 20 1.74 -0.92 4.31
CA PHE A 20 1.21 -0.94 2.95
C PHE A 20 0.12 0.11 2.80
N PHE A 21 0.12 0.83 1.69
CA PHE A 21 -0.82 1.91 1.39
C PHE A 21 -1.33 1.78 -0.03
N ARG A 22 -2.64 1.93 -0.24
CA ARG A 22 -3.17 1.96 -1.61
C ARG A 22 -2.67 3.19 -2.37
N SER A 23 -2.43 3.05 -3.66
CA SER A 23 -2.20 4.21 -4.53
C SER A 23 -3.52 4.91 -4.85
N PRO A 24 -3.64 6.25 -4.63
CA PRO A 24 -4.87 6.99 -4.89
C PRO A 24 -5.20 7.13 -6.37
N ASN A 25 -4.21 6.95 -7.24
CA ASN A 25 -4.37 7.10 -8.69
C ASN A 25 -4.54 5.76 -9.43
N ASP A 26 -4.24 4.64 -8.77
CA ASP A 26 -4.23 3.33 -9.40
C ASP A 26 -4.45 2.26 -8.34
N CYS A 27 -5.64 1.67 -8.30
CA CYS A 27 -5.99 0.63 -7.33
C CYS A 27 -5.14 -0.64 -7.49
N GLN A 28 -4.55 -0.88 -8.67
CA GLN A 28 -3.65 -2.01 -8.90
C GLN A 28 -2.27 -1.77 -8.28
N ARG A 29 -1.95 -0.51 -7.94
CA ARG A 29 -0.69 -0.14 -7.32
C ARG A 29 -0.84 0.14 -5.84
N TYR A 30 0.23 -0.14 -5.12
CA TYR A 30 0.33 0.16 -3.70
C TYR A 30 1.74 0.57 -3.34
N PHE A 31 1.87 1.29 -2.24
CA PHE A 31 3.15 1.72 -1.71
C PHE A 31 3.47 0.92 -0.47
N VAL A 32 4.66 0.33 -0.47
CA VAL A 32 5.23 -0.36 0.68
C VAL A 32 6.25 0.55 1.33
N CYS A 33 5.99 0.92 2.56
CA CYS A 33 6.90 1.71 3.37
C CYS A 33 7.79 0.78 4.16
N VAL A 34 9.07 0.70 3.78
CA VAL A 34 10.11 -0.05 4.50
C VAL A 34 11.12 0.96 5.01
N GLU A 35 11.32 1.04 6.32
CA GLU A 35 12.25 2.00 6.96
C GLU A 35 12.01 3.47 6.52
N GLY A 36 10.73 3.84 6.35
CA GLY A 36 10.34 5.18 5.89
C GLY A 36 10.58 5.45 4.41
N ARG A 37 11.02 4.46 3.62
CA ARG A 37 11.19 4.58 2.17
C ARG A 37 10.00 3.94 1.44
N PRO A 38 9.24 4.71 0.62
CA PRO A 38 8.14 4.16 -0.15
C PRO A 38 8.67 3.39 -1.36
N ARG A 39 8.16 2.17 -1.55
CA ARG A 39 8.38 1.33 -2.72
C ARG A 39 7.05 1.11 -3.42
N LEU A 40 6.94 1.56 -4.65
CA LEU A 40 5.77 1.32 -5.48
C LEU A 40 5.77 -0.14 -5.94
N GLN A 41 4.69 -0.84 -5.66
CA GLN A 41 4.43 -2.22 -6.07
C GLN A 41 3.13 -2.27 -6.88
N ASN A 42 3.00 -3.33 -7.69
CA ASN A 42 1.84 -3.57 -8.53
C ASN A 42 1.27 -4.97 -8.25
N CYS A 43 -0.04 -5.07 -8.12
CA CYS A 43 -0.77 -6.31 -7.88
C CYS A 43 -0.96 -7.15 -9.16
N GLY A 44 -0.72 -6.56 -10.33
CA GLY A 44 -0.96 -7.21 -11.62
C GLY A 44 -2.37 -6.95 -12.16
N GLU A 45 -2.59 -7.35 -13.40
CA GLU A 45 -3.87 -7.15 -14.09
C GLU A 45 -4.99 -7.93 -13.39
N GLY A 46 -6.15 -7.27 -13.19
CA GLY A 46 -7.32 -7.87 -12.54
C GLY A 46 -7.28 -7.87 -10.99
N ASN A 47 -6.16 -7.48 -10.38
CA ASN A 47 -6.02 -7.42 -8.92
C ASN A 47 -5.84 -5.98 -8.44
N ALA A 48 -6.40 -5.69 -7.26
CA ALA A 48 -6.23 -4.42 -6.57
C ALA A 48 -5.69 -4.62 -5.15
N PHE A 49 -5.01 -3.60 -4.63
CA PHE A 49 -4.51 -3.67 -3.27
C PHE A 49 -5.64 -3.46 -2.25
N SER A 50 -5.88 -4.46 -1.41
CA SER A 50 -6.87 -4.44 -0.34
C SER A 50 -6.22 -4.02 0.98
N GLU A 51 -6.61 -2.85 1.50
CA GLU A 51 -6.14 -2.34 2.80
C GLU A 51 -6.70 -3.16 3.97
N LEU A 52 -7.80 -3.90 3.76
CA LEU A 52 -8.41 -4.77 4.76
C LEU A 52 -7.50 -5.94 5.13
N ILE A 53 -6.84 -6.54 4.13
CA ILE A 53 -5.96 -7.69 4.31
C ILE A 53 -4.48 -7.33 4.11
N ASN A 54 -4.18 -6.07 3.81
CA ASN A 54 -2.84 -5.58 3.43
C ASN A 54 -2.19 -6.39 2.30
N ALA A 55 -2.96 -6.83 1.32
CA ALA A 55 -2.50 -7.68 0.23
C ALA A 55 -3.28 -7.42 -1.06
N CYS A 56 -2.73 -7.92 -2.16
CA CYS A 56 -3.42 -7.91 -3.45
C CYS A 56 -4.54 -8.93 -3.44
N ASP A 57 -5.72 -8.49 -3.86
CA ASP A 57 -6.91 -9.31 -4.01
C ASP A 57 -7.58 -8.98 -5.35
N ALA A 58 -8.53 -9.80 -5.79
CA ALA A 58 -9.28 -9.54 -7.02
C ALA A 58 -9.93 -8.15 -6.94
N ALA A 59 -9.74 -7.33 -7.97
CA ALA A 59 -10.27 -5.97 -7.98
C ALA A 59 -11.80 -5.93 -7.79
N GLU A 60 -12.49 -7.01 -8.14
CA GLU A 60 -13.91 -7.22 -7.89
C GLU A 60 -14.25 -7.42 -6.40
N ASN A 61 -13.37 -8.04 -5.63
CA ASN A 61 -13.55 -8.24 -4.19
C ASN A 61 -13.17 -6.98 -3.40
N VAL A 62 -12.23 -6.21 -3.95
CA VAL A 62 -11.84 -4.89 -3.46
C VAL A 62 -12.88 -3.86 -3.91
N THR A 63 -14.10 -4.02 -3.42
CA THR A 63 -15.21 -3.09 -3.67
C THR A 63 -14.87 -1.73 -3.05
N GLY A 64 -14.91 -0.69 -3.88
CA GLY A 64 -14.61 0.70 -3.50
C GLY A 64 -15.72 1.36 -2.70
#